data_AF-A0A918KGZ6-F1
#
_entry.id   AF-A0A918KGZ6-F1
#
_cell.length_a   1.000
_cell.length_b   1.000
_cell.length_c   1.000
_cell.angle_alpha   90.00
_cell.angle_beta   90.00
_cell.angle_gamma   90.00
#
_symmetry.space_group_name_H-M   'P 1'
#
loop_
_entity.id
_entity.type
_entity.pdbx_description
1 polymer ?
#
loop_
_entity_poly.entity_id
_entity_poly.type
_entity_poly.pdbx_seq_one_letter_code
_entity_poly.pdbx_strand_id
1 'polypeptide(L)'
;MVRYGWTFKSALLVLFSGAATALMVHLGLSSLTRVACAVFFGACAVVLCAVSFSRRTALRVDGEGVTLGGHALFRYGSTLLFVPWSDIEALVRWEQVIRPGGMKVPGDFMLRVKQPYLGIKRRPELPPMPSAATPMGFANSAAVMATARHVPGHYAHTSRAVSGWRLDADKLTAALARFAPGVELKDLRGGALSDW
;
A
#
# COMPACT_ATOMS: atom_id res chain seq x y z
N MET A 1 4.42 16.86 2.71
CA MET A 1 3.12 16.13 2.70
C MET A 1 2.81 15.64 1.29
N VAL A 2 2.33 14.41 1.14
CA VAL A 2 1.90 13.77 -0.11
C VAL A 2 0.47 13.28 0.06
N ARG A 3 -0.34 13.42 -1.01
CA ARG A 3 -1.76 13.06 -1.03
C ARG A 3 -2.01 11.95 -2.05
N TYR A 4 -3.11 11.22 -1.87
CA TYR A 4 -3.60 10.30 -2.89
C TYR A 4 -3.94 11.05 -4.17
N GLY A 5 -3.68 10.42 -5.31
CA GLY A 5 -3.87 11.00 -6.63
C GLY A 5 -3.65 9.99 -7.76
N TRP A 6 -3.78 10.50 -8.98
CA TRP A 6 -3.61 9.71 -10.19
C TRP A 6 -2.18 9.21 -10.32
N THR A 7 -2.04 7.91 -10.52
CA THR A 7 -0.79 7.28 -10.93
C THR A 7 -0.95 6.70 -12.34
N PHE A 8 0.16 6.53 -13.06
CA PHE A 8 0.15 5.89 -14.38
C PHE A 8 -0.52 4.51 -14.34
N LYS A 9 -0.27 3.74 -13.26
CA LYS A 9 -0.93 2.44 -13.02
C LYS A 9 -2.45 2.58 -12.90
N SER A 10 -2.93 3.58 -12.15
CA SER A 10 -4.37 3.84 -12.00
C SER A 10 -5.01 4.24 -13.34
N ALA A 11 -4.34 5.08 -14.13
CA ALA A 11 -4.82 5.48 -15.46
C ALA A 11 -4.90 4.28 -16.41
N LEU A 12 -3.84 3.46 -16.47
CA LEU A 12 -3.80 2.27 -17.30
C LEU A 12 -4.85 1.24 -16.90
N LEU A 13 -5.09 1.07 -15.59
CA LEU A 13 -6.12 0.16 -15.09
C LEU A 13 -7.54 0.64 -15.42
N VAL A 14 -7.81 1.95 -15.35
CA VAL A 14 -9.09 2.53 -15.77
C VAL A 14 -9.29 2.38 -17.28
N LEU A 15 -8.27 2.66 -18.10
CA LEU A 15 -8.33 2.47 -19.55
C LEU A 15 -8.58 1.01 -19.93
N PHE A 16 -7.84 0.08 -19.31
CA PHE A 16 -8.04 -1.35 -19.51
C PHE A 16 -9.44 -1.79 -19.09
N SER A 17 -9.96 -1.32 -17.96
CA SER A 17 -11.30 -1.65 -17.48
C SER A 17 -12.39 -1.13 -18.43
N GLY A 18 -12.22 0.07 -18.98
CA GLY A 18 -13.10 0.63 -20.00
C GLY A 18 -13.07 -0.17 -21.30
N ALA A 19 -11.87 -0.50 -21.80
CA ALA A 19 -11.70 -1.31 -23.00
C ALA A 19 -12.27 -2.73 -22.85
N ALA A 20 -12.02 -3.38 -21.70
CA ALA A 20 -12.56 -4.70 -21.40
C ALA A 20 -14.09 -4.68 -21.33
N THR A 21 -14.67 -3.64 -20.71
CA THR A 21 -16.12 -3.46 -20.64
C THR A 21 -16.72 -3.26 -22.03
N ALA A 22 -16.12 -2.40 -22.86
CA ALA A 22 -16.54 -2.19 -24.24
C ALA A 22 -16.47 -3.49 -25.05
N LEU A 23 -15.35 -4.22 -24.98
CA LEU A 23 -15.18 -5.50 -25.68
C LEU A 23 -16.23 -6.53 -25.25
N MET A 24 -16.50 -6.67 -23.96
CA MET A 24 -17.47 -7.64 -23.45
C MET A 24 -18.92 -7.33 -23.84
N VAL A 25 -19.26 -6.05 -24.03
CA VAL A 25 -20.57 -5.66 -24.58
C VAL A 25 -20.73 -6.13 -26.03
N HIS A 26 -19.64 -6.13 -26.81
CA HIS A 26 -19.65 -6.49 -28.23
C HIS A 26 -19.53 -8.01 -28.46
N LEU A 27 -18.96 -8.76 -27.52
CA LEU A 27 -18.96 -10.22 -27.58
C LEU A 27 -20.39 -10.73 -27.38
N GLY A 28 -20.79 -11.77 -28.12
CA GLY A 28 -22.09 -12.45 -28.05
C GLY A 28 -22.40 -13.17 -26.74
N LEU A 29 -21.90 -12.66 -25.61
CA LEU A 29 -22.12 -13.17 -24.27
C LEU A 29 -23.59 -13.01 -23.85
N SER A 30 -24.02 -13.87 -22.94
CA SER A 30 -25.35 -13.76 -22.33
C SER A 30 -25.54 -12.40 -21.64
N SER A 31 -26.78 -11.91 -21.60
CA SER A 31 -27.12 -10.63 -20.96
C SER A 31 -26.68 -10.58 -19.50
N LEU A 32 -26.80 -11.70 -18.76
CA LEU A 32 -26.36 -11.79 -17.37
C LEU A 32 -24.84 -11.59 -17.25
N THR A 33 -24.05 -12.25 -18.10
CA THR A 33 -22.59 -12.13 -18.11
C THR A 33 -22.16 -10.70 -18.42
N ARG A 34 -22.81 -10.04 -19.40
CA ARG A 34 -22.52 -8.65 -19.75
C ARG A 34 -22.76 -7.71 -18.57
N VAL A 35 -23.90 -7.84 -17.89
CA VAL A 35 -24.23 -7.02 -16.71
C VAL A 35 -23.24 -7.28 -15.58
N ALA A 36 -22.95 -8.55 -15.26
CA ALA A 36 -22.02 -8.91 -14.19
C ALA A 36 -20.61 -8.32 -14.44
N CYS A 37 -20.10 -8.45 -15.67
CA CYS A 37 -18.80 -7.88 -16.03
C CYS A 37 -18.80 -6.36 -16.01
N ALA A 38 -19.82 -5.71 -16.57
CA ALA A 38 -19.94 -4.25 -16.56
C ALA A 38 -19.99 -3.69 -15.13
N VAL A 39 -20.74 -4.33 -14.23
CA VAL A 39 -20.80 -3.96 -12.82
C VAL A 39 -19.43 -4.14 -12.16
N PHE A 40 -18.75 -5.27 -12.38
CA PHE A 40 -17.45 -5.54 -11.78
C PHE A 40 -16.38 -4.54 -12.23
N PHE A 41 -16.17 -4.39 -13.54
CA PHE A 41 -15.16 -3.49 -14.10
C PHE A 41 -15.52 -2.01 -13.88
N GLY A 42 -16.81 -1.66 -14.01
CA GLY A 42 -17.31 -0.31 -13.77
C GLY A 42 -17.15 0.09 -12.30
N ALA A 43 -17.54 -0.78 -11.35
CA ALA A 43 -17.36 -0.52 -9.93
C ALA A 43 -15.89 -0.35 -9.57
N CYS A 44 -14.99 -1.21 -10.09
CA CYS A 44 -13.55 -1.05 -9.88
C CYS A 44 -13.03 0.31 -10.39
N ALA A 45 -13.44 0.75 -11.59
CA ALA A 45 -13.03 2.04 -12.14
C ALA A 45 -13.56 3.21 -11.30
N VAL A 46 -14.84 3.19 -10.92
CA VAL A 46 -15.44 4.23 -10.05
C VAL A 46 -14.71 4.32 -8.71
N VAL A 47 -14.39 3.17 -8.12
CA VAL A 47 -13.67 3.07 -6.85
C VAL A 47 -12.25 3.68 -6.96
N LEU A 48 -11.51 3.39 -8.03
CA LEU A 48 -10.18 3.95 -8.28
C LEU A 48 -10.23 5.47 -8.48
N CYS A 49 -11.23 5.94 -9.22
CA CYS A 49 -11.48 7.37 -9.39
C CYS A 49 -11.76 8.02 -8.03
N ALA A 50 -12.68 7.49 -7.23
CA ALA A 50 -13.04 8.02 -5.93
C ALA A 50 -11.83 8.15 -4.99
N VAL A 51 -10.96 7.14 -4.94
CA VAL A 51 -9.69 7.21 -4.16
C VAL A 51 -8.78 8.29 -4.68
N SER A 52 -8.58 8.36 -5.99
CA SER A 52 -7.67 9.32 -6.63
C SER A 52 -8.14 10.77 -6.44
N PHE A 53 -9.46 11.00 -6.48
CA PHE A 53 -10.07 12.31 -6.25
C PHE A 53 -10.25 12.66 -4.78
N SER A 54 -10.14 11.70 -3.85
CA SER A 54 -10.28 11.98 -2.41
C SER A 54 -9.24 12.98 -1.89
N ARG A 55 -8.07 13.08 -2.54
CA ARG A 55 -6.94 13.94 -2.16
C ARG A 55 -6.56 13.83 -0.68
N ARG A 56 -6.90 12.71 -0.04
CA ARG A 56 -6.58 12.42 1.37
C ARG A 56 -5.07 12.32 1.54
N THR A 57 -4.59 12.57 2.75
CA THR A 57 -3.16 12.48 3.08
C THR A 57 -2.68 11.04 2.97
N ALA A 58 -1.69 10.79 2.12
CA ALA A 58 -1.08 9.47 2.03
C ALA A 58 0.15 9.37 2.95
N LEU A 59 0.95 10.43 2.98
CA LEU A 59 2.14 10.55 3.83
C LEU A 59 2.31 12.01 4.24
N ARG A 60 2.46 12.27 5.53
CA ARG A 60 2.87 13.57 6.05
C ARG A 60 4.10 13.38 6.92
N VAL A 61 5.09 14.22 6.69
CA VAL A 61 6.34 14.28 7.44
C VAL A 61 6.50 15.74 7.81
N ASP A 62 6.55 16.02 9.11
CA ASP A 62 6.68 17.36 9.67
C ASP A 62 7.52 17.33 10.96
N GLY A 63 7.56 18.43 11.71
CA GLY A 63 8.38 18.53 12.92
C GLY A 63 7.88 17.67 14.08
N GLU A 64 6.63 17.21 14.07
CA GLU A 64 6.07 16.40 15.17
C GLU A 64 6.30 14.90 14.93
N GLY A 65 6.22 14.47 13.67
CA GLY A 65 6.44 13.07 13.34
C GLY A 65 6.08 12.69 11.91
N VAL A 66 5.71 11.42 11.76
CA VAL A 66 5.26 10.83 10.50
C VAL A 66 3.80 10.42 10.64
N THR A 67 2.97 10.93 9.73
CA THR A 67 1.60 10.43 9.52
C THR A 67 1.55 9.59 8.27
N LEU A 68 1.20 8.31 8.43
CA LEU A 68 0.85 7.40 7.36
C LEU A 68 -0.67 7.36 7.18
N GLY A 69 -1.12 7.65 5.96
CA GLY A 69 -2.52 7.63 5.57
C GLY A 69 -3.18 6.29 5.84
N GLY A 70 -4.46 6.33 6.23
CA GLY A 70 -5.26 5.12 6.35
C GLY A 70 -5.56 4.48 4.99
N HIS A 71 -6.20 3.31 5.03
CA HIS A 71 -6.71 2.66 3.84
C HIS A 71 -7.70 3.58 3.12
N ALA A 72 -7.37 3.96 1.89
CA ALA A 72 -8.09 5.03 1.18
C ALA A 72 -9.57 4.69 0.93
N LEU A 73 -9.88 3.41 0.78
CA LEU A 73 -11.21 2.89 0.46
C LEU A 73 -12.13 2.72 1.67
N PHE A 74 -11.59 2.18 2.76
CA PHE A 74 -12.39 1.81 3.91
C PHE A 74 -11.64 2.20 5.17
N ARG A 75 -12.38 2.75 6.15
CA ARG A 75 -11.85 3.00 7.50
C ARG A 75 -10.58 3.86 7.52
N TYR A 76 -10.51 4.87 6.65
CA TYR A 76 -9.36 5.77 6.55
C TYR A 76 -8.99 6.38 7.92
N GLY A 77 -9.97 6.87 8.68
CA GLY A 77 -9.74 7.45 10.01
C GLY A 77 -9.19 6.44 11.02
N SER A 78 -9.77 5.24 11.11
CA SER A 78 -9.34 4.23 12.09
C SER A 78 -8.04 3.51 11.71
N THR A 79 -7.52 3.75 10.50
CA THR A 79 -6.26 3.17 10.02
C THR A 79 -5.21 4.25 9.75
N LEU A 80 -5.52 5.52 10.04
CA LEU A 80 -4.57 6.61 10.06
C LEU A 80 -3.56 6.32 11.18
N LEU A 81 -2.28 6.39 10.85
CA LEU A 81 -1.21 6.10 11.79
C LEU A 81 -0.32 7.33 11.93
N PHE A 82 -0.37 7.97 13.08
CA PHE A 82 0.58 8.99 13.46
C PHE A 82 1.62 8.38 14.41
N VAL A 83 2.90 8.65 14.17
CA VAL A 83 4.00 8.21 15.03
C VAL A 83 4.93 9.41 15.24
N PRO A 84 5.16 9.84 16.50
CA PRO A 84 6.08 10.94 16.78
C PRO A 84 7.53 10.51 16.53
N TRP A 85 8.42 11.47 16.25
CA TRP A 85 9.84 11.16 16.00
C TRP A 85 10.53 10.44 17.15
N SER A 86 10.12 10.70 18.39
CA SER A 86 10.62 10.00 19.59
C SER A 86 10.47 8.48 19.50
N ASP A 87 9.42 8.02 18.82
CA ASP A 87 9.05 6.61 18.77
C ASP A 87 9.69 5.88 17.58
N ILE A 88 10.22 6.63 16.63
CA ILE A 88 10.75 6.12 15.38
C ILE A 88 12.23 5.83 15.55
N GLU A 89 12.63 4.63 15.17
CA GLU A 89 14.03 4.24 15.05
C GLU A 89 14.50 4.36 13.60
N ALA A 90 13.71 3.86 12.66
CA ALA A 90 14.02 3.92 11.23
C ALA A 90 12.74 3.92 10.38
N LEU A 91 12.81 4.51 9.20
CA LEU A 91 11.83 4.28 8.15
C LEU A 91 12.34 3.15 7.24
N VAL A 92 11.44 2.25 6.85
CA VAL A 92 11.81 1.04 6.12
C VAL A 92 11.02 0.98 4.82
N ARG A 93 11.70 1.04 3.69
CA ARG A 93 11.10 0.83 2.38
C ARG A 93 11.24 -0.64 2.00
N TRP A 94 10.16 -1.28 1.58
CA TRP A 94 10.18 -2.68 1.16
C TRP A 94 9.18 -2.94 0.04
N GLU A 95 9.20 -4.14 -0.54
CA GLU A 95 8.32 -4.52 -1.63
C GLU A 95 7.63 -5.86 -1.35
N GLN A 96 6.32 -5.90 -1.56
CA GLN A 96 5.54 -7.12 -1.53
C GLN A 96 5.31 -7.60 -2.95
N VAL A 97 5.59 -8.87 -3.22
CA VAL A 97 5.20 -9.49 -4.49
C VAL A 97 3.77 -9.99 -4.33
N ILE A 98 2.83 -9.28 -4.93
CA ILE A 98 1.41 -9.65 -4.89
C ILE A 98 1.08 -10.47 -6.13
N ARG A 99 0.35 -11.57 -5.91
CA ARG A 99 -0.37 -12.29 -6.97
C ARG A 99 -1.81 -11.78 -6.99
N PRO A 100 -2.23 -11.03 -8.03
CA PRO A 100 -3.58 -10.50 -8.09
C PRO A 100 -4.63 -11.61 -7.95
N GLY A 101 -5.57 -11.47 -7.02
CA GLY A 101 -6.72 -12.37 -6.88
C GLY A 101 -6.58 -13.54 -5.90
N GLY A 102 -5.43 -13.75 -5.25
CA GLY A 102 -5.25 -14.76 -4.18
C GLY A 102 -5.46 -16.24 -4.60
N MET A 103 -5.98 -16.48 -5.81
CA MET A 103 -6.22 -17.80 -6.37
C MET A 103 -4.94 -18.38 -6.94
N LYS A 104 -4.69 -19.65 -6.61
CA LYS A 104 -3.73 -20.50 -7.32
C LYS A 104 -4.32 -20.84 -8.69
N VAL A 105 -4.26 -19.92 -9.64
CA VAL A 105 -4.64 -20.21 -11.02
C VAL A 105 -3.46 -20.94 -11.69
N PRO A 106 -3.66 -22.12 -12.30
CA PRO A 106 -2.59 -22.80 -13.02
C PRO A 106 -2.19 -22.00 -14.27
N GLY A 107 -0.90 -21.74 -14.43
CA GLY A 107 -0.34 -21.04 -15.59
C GLY A 107 0.32 -19.71 -15.22
N ASP A 108 1.49 -19.45 -15.81
CA ASP A 108 2.35 -18.28 -15.59
C ASP A 108 1.77 -16.95 -16.15
N PHE A 109 0.45 -16.91 -16.41
CA PHE A 109 -0.23 -15.79 -17.05
C PHE A 109 -0.56 -14.64 -16.08
N MET A 110 -0.39 -14.83 -14.77
CA MET A 110 -0.58 -13.77 -13.78
C MET A 110 0.68 -12.91 -13.62
N LEU A 111 0.57 -11.62 -13.97
CA LEU A 111 1.58 -10.62 -13.69
C LEU A 111 1.93 -10.61 -12.19
N ARG A 112 3.17 -10.98 -11.85
CA ARG A 112 3.72 -10.71 -10.51
C ARG A 112 3.84 -9.20 -10.36
N VAL A 113 3.01 -8.59 -9.52
CA VAL A 113 3.06 -7.15 -9.29
C VAL A 113 3.89 -6.88 -8.04
N LYS A 114 5.00 -6.17 -8.22
CA LYS A 114 5.75 -5.60 -7.10
C LYS A 114 4.99 -4.39 -6.57
N GLN A 115 4.49 -4.51 -5.34
CA GLN A 115 3.83 -3.44 -4.61
C GLN A 115 4.82 -2.85 -3.61
N PRO A 116 5.28 -1.61 -3.79
CA PRO A 116 6.11 -0.94 -2.80
C PRO A 116 5.33 -0.60 -1.54
N TYR A 117 6.01 -0.64 -0.41
CA TYR A 117 5.55 -0.30 0.93
C TYR A 117 6.54 0.64 1.62
N LEU A 118 6.01 1.50 2.49
CA LEU A 118 6.77 2.29 3.45
C LEU A 118 6.33 1.89 4.86
N GLY A 119 7.27 1.38 5.64
CA GLY A 119 7.15 0.95 7.02
C GLY A 119 7.84 1.89 8.00
N ILE A 120 7.41 1.83 9.25
CA ILE A 120 8.06 2.50 10.38
C ILE A 120 8.58 1.41 11.33
N LYS A 121 9.89 1.43 11.57
CA LYS A 121 10.50 0.70 12.69
C LYS A 121 10.35 1.57 13.93
N ARG A 122 9.55 1.11 14.89
CA ARG A 122 9.46 1.75 16.21
C ARG A 122 10.58 1.24 17.10
N ARG A 123 10.98 2.06 18.07
CA ARG A 123 11.93 1.65 19.11
C ARG A 123 11.39 0.41 19.84
N PRO A 124 12.25 -0.57 20.16
CA PRO A 124 11.83 -1.87 20.70
C PRO A 124 11.21 -1.79 22.10
N GLU A 125 11.53 -0.74 22.85
CA GLU A 125 11.07 -0.54 24.23
C GLU A 125 9.62 -0.06 24.33
N LEU A 126 9.02 0.30 23.20
CA LEU A 126 7.65 0.80 23.16
C LEU A 126 6.64 -0.33 23.10
N PRO A 127 5.48 -0.18 23.76
CA PRO A 127 4.39 -1.14 23.65
C PRO A 127 3.99 -1.37 22.17
N PRO A 128 3.61 -2.61 21.80
CA PRO A 128 3.09 -2.92 20.48
C PRO A 128 1.93 -1.98 20.09
N MET A 129 1.81 -1.69 18.80
CA MET A 129 0.70 -0.87 18.31
C MET A 129 -0.64 -1.51 18.67
N PRO A 130 -1.66 -0.75 19.12
CA PRO A 130 -2.98 -1.29 19.44
C PRO A 130 -3.59 -2.09 18.28
N SER A 131 -3.32 -1.66 17.03
CA SER A 131 -3.77 -2.34 15.82
C SER A 131 -3.15 -3.72 15.62
N ALA A 132 -1.95 -3.97 16.15
CA ALA A 132 -1.25 -5.25 16.05
C ALA A 132 -1.86 -6.33 16.96
N ALA A 133 -2.46 -5.93 18.09
CA ALA A 133 -3.07 -6.84 19.06
C ALA A 133 -4.47 -7.36 18.64
N THR A 134 -5.00 -6.90 17.51
CA THR A 134 -6.32 -7.34 17.02
C THR A 134 -6.23 -8.62 16.20
N PRO A 135 -7.30 -9.45 16.12
CA PRO A 135 -7.32 -10.64 15.25
C PRO A 135 -7.02 -10.31 13.78
N MET A 136 -7.52 -9.16 13.31
CA MET A 136 -7.25 -8.68 11.95
C MET A 136 -5.81 -8.17 11.79
N GLY A 137 -5.21 -7.68 12.88
CA GLY A 137 -3.80 -7.37 12.95
C GLY A 137 -2.95 -8.63 12.74
N PHE A 138 -3.23 -9.67 13.52
CA PHE A 138 -2.55 -10.97 13.37
C PHE A 138 -2.67 -11.53 11.95
N ALA A 139 -3.88 -11.52 11.36
CA ALA A 139 -4.10 -11.97 9.99
C ALA A 139 -3.28 -11.18 8.96
N ASN A 140 -3.19 -9.85 9.11
CA ASN A 140 -2.40 -9.01 8.21
C ASN A 140 -0.89 -9.27 8.35
N SER A 141 -0.40 -9.46 9.58
CA SER A 141 0.98 -9.88 9.84
C SER A 141 1.30 -11.21 9.17
N ALA A 142 0.43 -12.21 9.31
CA ALA A 142 0.59 -13.50 8.67
C ALA A 142 0.60 -13.40 7.13
N ALA A 143 -0.28 -12.58 6.55
CA ALA A 143 -0.32 -12.34 5.11
C ALA A 143 0.96 -11.66 4.59
N VAL A 144 1.48 -10.67 5.32
CA VAL A 144 2.76 -10.02 4.99
C VAL A 144 3.91 -11.02 5.08
N MET A 145 4.00 -11.82 6.15
CA MET A 145 5.05 -12.84 6.27
C MET A 145 4.99 -13.89 5.15
N ALA A 146 3.79 -14.28 4.73
CA ALA A 146 3.62 -15.24 3.63
C ALA A 146 4.08 -14.70 2.26
N THR A 147 4.00 -13.38 2.06
CA THR A 147 4.23 -12.73 0.76
C THR A 147 5.51 -11.90 0.69
N ALA A 148 6.10 -11.60 1.84
CA ALA A 148 7.33 -10.84 2.03
C ALA A 148 8.14 -11.45 3.18
N ARG A 149 8.64 -12.69 3.00
CA ARG A 149 9.40 -13.44 4.03
C ARG A 149 10.64 -12.71 4.57
N HIS A 150 11.15 -11.74 3.82
CA HIS A 150 12.30 -10.91 4.21
C HIS A 150 11.92 -9.74 5.14
N VAL A 151 10.63 -9.54 5.39
CA VAL A 151 10.12 -8.45 6.24
C VAL A 151 9.53 -9.07 7.51
N PRO A 152 10.09 -8.75 8.70
CA PRO A 152 9.51 -9.16 9.96
C PRO A 152 8.03 -8.77 10.09
N GLY A 153 7.20 -9.67 10.62
CA GLY A 153 5.74 -9.49 10.67
C GLY A 153 5.30 -8.20 11.39
N HIS A 154 6.08 -7.71 12.35
CA HIS A 154 5.75 -6.48 13.09
C HIS A 154 5.69 -5.21 12.20
N TYR A 155 6.32 -5.23 11.02
CA TYR A 155 6.19 -4.14 10.06
C TYR A 155 4.82 -4.06 9.39
N ALA A 156 4.00 -5.11 9.41
CA ALA A 156 2.69 -5.13 8.74
C ALA A 156 1.75 -4.03 9.25
N HIS A 157 1.85 -3.67 10.53
CA HIS A 157 0.98 -2.67 11.17
C HIS A 157 1.48 -1.24 11.01
N THR A 158 2.78 -1.09 10.93
CA THR A 158 3.48 0.18 10.78
C THR A 158 3.81 0.49 9.32
N SER A 159 3.36 -0.34 8.37
CA SER A 159 3.58 -0.13 6.94
C SER A 159 2.32 0.26 6.19
N ARG A 160 2.50 1.07 5.14
CA ARG A 160 1.46 1.37 4.16
C ARG A 160 1.95 1.10 2.75
N ALA A 161 1.06 0.55 1.93
CA ALA A 161 1.30 0.40 0.51
C ALA A 161 1.45 1.79 -0.14
N VAL A 162 2.49 1.94 -0.95
CA VAL A 162 2.66 3.10 -1.83
C VAL A 162 1.79 2.88 -3.07
N SER A 163 0.47 3.01 -2.88
CA SER A 163 -0.55 2.78 -3.91
C SER A 163 -1.48 4.00 -4.00
N GLY A 164 -1.69 4.52 -5.21
CA GLY A 164 -2.42 5.78 -5.40
C GLY A 164 -1.65 7.03 -4.94
N TRP A 165 -0.36 6.90 -4.63
CA TRP A 165 0.55 8.02 -4.36
C TRP A 165 1.98 7.59 -4.72
N ARG A 166 2.93 8.55 -4.75
CA ARG A 166 4.34 8.28 -5.09
C ARG A 166 5.23 8.64 -3.92
N LEU A 167 6.14 7.73 -3.58
CA LEU A 167 7.20 7.97 -2.63
C LEU A 167 8.41 8.53 -3.38
N ASP A 168 8.80 9.74 -3.02
CA ASP A 168 10.00 10.43 -3.51
C ASP A 168 11.08 10.28 -2.44
N ALA A 169 12.08 9.44 -2.72
CA ALA A 169 13.09 9.07 -1.73
C ALA A 169 13.96 10.27 -1.35
N ASP A 170 14.34 11.11 -2.31
CA ASP A 170 15.19 12.27 -2.06
C ASP A 170 14.47 13.30 -1.19
N LYS A 171 13.19 13.55 -1.46
CA LYS A 171 12.38 14.42 -0.60
C LYS A 171 12.16 13.85 0.79
N LEU A 172 12.02 12.52 0.92
CA LEU A 172 11.91 11.88 2.22
C LEU A 172 13.23 12.01 3.00
N THR A 173 14.37 11.72 2.37
CA THR A 173 15.69 11.87 2.97
C THR A 173 15.95 13.32 3.40
N ALA A 174 15.61 14.30 2.56
CA ALA A 174 15.72 15.71 2.92
C ALA A 174 14.82 16.09 4.10
N ALA A 175 13.61 15.52 4.18
CA ALA A 175 12.72 15.74 5.32
C ALA A 175 13.25 15.09 6.60
N LEU A 176 13.84 13.89 6.51
CA LEU A 176 14.49 13.21 7.64
C LEU A 176 15.68 14.03 8.14
N ALA A 177 16.57 14.48 7.25
CA ALA A 177 17.69 15.34 7.61
C ALA A 177 17.25 16.64 8.33
N ARG A 178 16.07 17.17 7.98
CA ARG A 178 15.52 18.39 8.58
C ARG A 178 14.83 18.17 9.92
N PHE A 179 14.01 17.13 10.04
CA PHE A 179 13.10 16.96 11.18
C PHE A 179 13.55 15.87 12.17
N ALA A 180 14.33 14.89 11.72
CA ALA A 180 14.78 13.76 12.52
C ALA A 180 16.13 13.23 11.99
N PRO A 181 17.24 13.98 12.17
CA PRO A 181 18.54 13.62 11.59
C PRO A 181 19.10 12.29 12.12
N GLY A 182 18.58 11.78 13.25
CA GLY A 182 18.92 10.46 13.79
C GLY A 182 18.07 9.30 13.26
N VAL A 183 17.13 9.55 12.35
CA VAL A 183 16.25 8.52 11.76
C VAL A 183 16.68 8.25 10.32
N GLU A 184 17.04 6.99 10.05
CA GLU A 184 17.49 6.56 8.72
C GLU A 184 16.34 6.00 7.87
N LEU A 185 16.47 6.13 6.55
CA LEU A 185 15.64 5.43 5.57
C LEU A 185 16.36 4.15 5.11
N LYS A 186 15.94 3.00 5.61
CA LYS A 186 16.45 1.68 5.23
C LYS A 186 15.70 1.14 4.01
N ASP A 187 16.42 0.55 3.07
CA ASP A 187 15.85 -0.05 1.86
C ASP A 187 16.00 -1.57 1.88
N LEU A 188 14.87 -2.27 1.90
CA LEU A 188 14.77 -3.74 1.93
C LEU A 188 14.29 -4.34 0.60
N ARG A 189 14.25 -3.56 -0.49
CA ARG A 189 13.70 -3.99 -1.80
C ARG A 189 14.50 -5.08 -2.53
N GLY A 190 15.59 -5.59 -1.97
CA GLY A 190 16.54 -6.50 -2.64
C GLY A 190 16.78 -7.85 -1.98
N GLY A 191 16.21 -8.13 -0.80
CA GLY A 191 16.44 -9.41 -0.11
C GLY A 191 17.90 -9.62 0.29
N ALA A 192 18.39 -8.84 1.25
CA ALA A 192 19.44 -9.27 2.16
C ALA A 192 19.32 -8.43 3.42
N LEU A 193 18.88 -9.08 4.49
CA LEU A 193 19.14 -8.60 5.84
C LEU A 193 20.53 -9.13 6.22
N SER A 194 21.59 -8.47 5.77
CA SER A 194 22.85 -8.53 6.50
C SER A 194 22.78 -7.43 7.54
N ASP A 195 22.90 -7.80 8.81
CA ASP A 195 23.02 -6.90 9.97
C ASP A 195 21.68 -6.52 10.64
N TRP A 196 21.09 -7.54 11.27
CA TRP A 196 20.30 -7.41 12.49
C TRP A 196 21.01 -8.15 13.61
#